data_AF-A0A8S1KB85-F1
#
_entry.id   AF-A0A8S1KB85-F1
#
_cell.length_a   1.000
_cell.length_b   1.000
_cell.length_c   1.000
_cell.angle_alpha   90.00
_cell.angle_beta   90.00
_cell.angle_gamma   90.00
#
_symmetry.space_group_name_H-M   'P 1'
#
loop_
_entity.id
_entity.type
_entity.pdbx_description
1 polymer ?
#
loop_
_entity_poly.entity_id
_entity_poly.type
_entity_poly.pdbx_seq_one_letter_code
_entity_poly.pdbx_strand_id
1 'polypeptide(L)'
;MNFILIVFISSIQALPLYLGIFSNEQNDAKVYMRLKVLDAVKILMNHYPQDENVQYMYYELINNKTYRTPPNLHITTFYIGDNKDAEQSEYYKNFTVNLAQEMRIYAVALLPKRVIACVVKRQDYAVPIENKFPHMTTLLGNWTAVDSNVLMASLFDEYGPLNNIYQSLFQQSEIKVYSTLINGKGEKNLPAYVVKMPLLLEGETQYGLQ
;
A
#
# COMPACT_ATOMS: atom_id res chain seq x y z
N MET A 1 5.60 -0.85 61.59
CA MET A 1 4.48 -0.37 60.76
C MET A 1 5.06 -0.15 59.37
N ASN A 2 4.88 -1.09 58.45
CA ASN A 2 5.49 -1.04 57.10
C ASN A 2 4.51 -0.37 56.14
N PHE A 3 4.88 0.81 55.63
CA PHE A 3 4.20 1.42 54.49
C PHE A 3 4.79 0.82 53.20
N ILE A 4 4.00 0.02 52.50
CA ILE A 4 4.28 -0.36 51.12
C ILE A 4 3.80 0.78 50.24
N LEU A 5 4.74 1.53 49.67
CA LEU A 5 4.47 2.55 48.67
C LEU A 5 4.29 1.85 47.31
N ILE A 6 3.05 1.62 46.89
CA ILE A 6 2.74 1.15 45.53
C ILE A 6 2.85 2.37 44.61
N VAL A 7 3.95 2.46 43.86
CA VAL A 7 4.10 3.45 42.80
C VAL A 7 3.36 2.93 41.57
N PHE A 8 2.15 3.44 41.32
CA PHE A 8 1.50 3.31 40.02
C PHE A 8 2.23 4.22 39.02
N ILE A 9 3.16 3.66 38.26
CA ILE A 9 3.67 4.31 37.06
C ILE A 9 2.60 4.09 35.98
N SER A 10 1.65 5.02 35.87
CA SER A 10 0.85 5.14 34.66
C SER A 10 1.77 5.66 33.56
N SER A 11 2.41 4.77 32.81
CA SER A 11 3.09 5.16 31.59
C SER A 11 2.04 5.73 30.65
N ILE A 12 2.14 7.02 30.33
CA ILE A 12 1.38 7.63 29.25
C ILE A 12 1.82 6.92 27.97
N GLN A 13 1.05 5.94 27.53
CA GLN A 13 1.32 5.21 26.31
C GLN A 13 0.96 6.16 25.16
N ALA A 14 1.98 6.68 24.47
CA ALA A 14 1.76 7.51 23.30
C ALA A 14 1.00 6.69 22.25
N LEU A 15 0.02 7.34 21.59
CA LEU A 15 -0.76 6.69 20.55
C LEU A 15 0.14 6.28 19.37
N PRO A 16 -0.15 5.13 18.73
CA PRO A 16 0.54 4.78 17.50
C PRO A 16 0.18 5.77 16.39
N LEU A 17 1.09 5.95 15.43
CA LEU A 17 0.87 6.86 14.30
C LEU A 17 -0.27 6.36 13.39
N TYR A 18 -0.37 5.04 13.24
CA TYR A 18 -1.41 4.38 12.45
C TYR A 18 -1.58 2.91 12.88
N LEU A 19 -2.68 2.31 12.44
CA LEU A 19 -2.95 0.88 12.55
C LEU A 19 -2.76 0.24 11.17
N GLY A 20 -2.27 -1.00 11.12
CA GLY A 20 -2.08 -1.66 9.83
C GLY A 20 -1.90 -3.16 9.92
N ILE A 21 -1.94 -3.78 8.74
CA ILE A 21 -1.58 -5.19 8.53
C ILE A 21 -0.18 -5.19 7.93
N PHE A 22 0.78 -5.74 8.63
CA PHE A 22 2.19 -5.75 8.25
C PHE A 22 2.55 -7.13 7.70
N SER A 23 3.34 -7.17 6.64
CA SER A 23 3.80 -8.47 6.14
C SER A 23 4.72 -9.15 7.16
N ASN A 24 4.60 -10.47 7.28
CA ASN A 24 5.57 -11.25 8.04
C ASN A 24 6.92 -11.24 7.31
N GLU A 25 8.01 -11.53 8.03
CA GLU A 25 9.37 -11.66 7.45
C GLU A 25 9.72 -10.51 6.48
N GLN A 26 9.72 -9.28 6.99
CA GLN A 26 9.79 -8.04 6.20
C GLN A 26 10.86 -8.05 5.10
N ASN A 27 12.05 -8.63 5.33
CA ASN A 27 13.09 -8.68 4.30
C ASN A 27 12.70 -9.58 3.12
N ASP A 28 12.15 -10.75 3.39
CA ASP A 28 11.74 -11.71 2.37
C ASP A 28 10.51 -11.18 1.61
N ALA A 29 9.55 -10.60 2.33
CA ALA A 29 8.39 -9.94 1.73
C ALA A 29 8.81 -8.81 0.77
N LYS A 30 9.83 -8.01 1.13
CA LYS A 30 10.37 -6.95 0.28
C LYS A 30 11.02 -7.49 -0.99
N VAL A 31 11.80 -8.57 -0.89
CA VAL A 31 12.40 -9.24 -2.06
C VAL A 31 11.30 -9.80 -2.95
N TYR A 32 10.34 -10.53 -2.37
CA TYR A 32 9.21 -11.10 -3.07
C TYR A 32 8.41 -10.03 -3.83
N MET A 33 8.01 -8.96 -3.15
CA MET A 33 7.22 -7.90 -3.77
C MET A 33 7.98 -7.16 -4.86
N ARG A 34 9.29 -6.97 -4.71
CA ARG A 34 10.11 -6.40 -5.77
C ARG A 34 10.10 -7.28 -7.03
N LEU A 35 10.21 -8.60 -6.87
CA LEU A 35 10.11 -9.55 -7.99
C LEU A 35 8.73 -9.51 -8.65
N LYS A 36 7.65 -9.41 -7.86
CA LYS A 36 6.28 -9.31 -8.40
C LYS A 36 6.00 -7.99 -9.13
N VAL A 37 6.56 -6.89 -8.64
CA VAL A 37 6.53 -5.62 -9.38
C VAL A 37 7.32 -5.73 -10.68
N LEU A 38 8.47 -6.41 -10.70
CA LEU A 38 9.22 -6.65 -11.93
C LEU A 38 8.42 -7.52 -12.92
N ASP A 39 7.70 -8.54 -12.46
CA ASP A 39 6.80 -9.34 -13.31
C ASP A 39 5.68 -8.47 -13.92
N ALA A 40 5.08 -7.57 -13.13
CA ALA A 40 4.11 -6.61 -13.64
C ALA A 40 4.70 -5.68 -14.71
N VAL A 41 5.94 -5.20 -14.51
CA VAL A 41 6.63 -4.38 -15.52
C VAL A 41 6.98 -5.18 -16.77
N LYS A 42 7.33 -6.47 -16.67
CA LYS A 42 7.53 -7.34 -17.85
C LYS A 42 6.24 -7.53 -18.64
N ILE A 43 5.10 -7.67 -17.96
CA ILE A 43 3.78 -7.70 -18.61
C ILE A 43 3.54 -6.39 -19.36
N LEU A 44 3.85 -5.24 -18.76
CA LEU A 44 3.77 -3.94 -19.44
C LEU A 44 4.72 -3.84 -20.62
N MET A 45 5.97 -4.32 -20.51
CA MET A 45 6.95 -4.32 -21.60
C MET A 45 6.45 -5.10 -22.82
N ASN A 46 5.76 -6.23 -22.60
CA ASN A 46 5.17 -6.99 -23.69
C ASN A 46 3.99 -6.26 -24.35
N HIS A 47 3.21 -5.50 -23.58
CA HIS A 47 2.03 -4.78 -24.07
C HIS A 47 2.37 -3.42 -24.69
N TYR A 48 3.40 -2.75 -24.17
CA TYR A 48 3.85 -1.41 -24.56
C TYR A 48 5.39 -1.40 -24.79
N PRO A 49 5.92 -2.15 -25.76
CA PRO A 49 7.37 -2.35 -25.92
C PRO A 49 8.14 -1.08 -26.27
N GLN A 50 7.46 -0.05 -26.78
CA GLN A 50 8.06 1.25 -27.17
C GLN A 50 7.80 2.36 -26.13
N ASP A 51 7.15 2.06 -25.00
CA ASP A 51 6.89 3.06 -23.97
C ASP A 51 8.14 3.28 -23.12
N GLU A 52 8.77 4.45 -23.28
CA GLU A 52 9.99 4.84 -22.58
C GLU A 52 9.85 4.80 -21.05
N ASN A 53 8.66 5.04 -20.50
CA ASN A 53 8.45 4.99 -19.05
C ASN A 53 8.44 3.55 -18.55
N VAL A 54 7.86 2.63 -19.32
CA VAL A 54 7.88 1.21 -19.02
C VAL A 54 9.30 0.64 -19.13
N GLN A 55 10.02 1.00 -20.20
CA GLN A 55 11.43 0.63 -20.38
C GLN A 55 12.31 1.16 -19.24
N TYR A 56 12.10 2.42 -18.82
CA TYR A 56 12.78 3.01 -17.67
C TYR A 56 12.52 2.21 -16.39
N MET A 57 11.25 1.91 -16.07
CA MET A 57 10.92 1.12 -14.88
C MET A 57 11.60 -0.25 -14.92
N TYR A 58 11.59 -0.93 -16.07
CA TYR A 58 12.24 -2.23 -16.23
C TYR A 58 13.74 -2.14 -15.93
N TYR A 59 14.44 -1.20 -16.58
CA TYR A 59 15.87 -0.99 -16.38
C TYR A 59 16.23 -0.65 -14.92
N GLU A 60 15.42 0.19 -14.27
CA GLU A 60 15.67 0.59 -12.88
C GLU A 60 15.42 -0.55 -11.89
N LEU A 61 14.44 -1.40 -12.14
CA LEU A 61 14.12 -2.53 -11.28
C LEU A 61 15.20 -3.61 -11.34
N ILE A 62 15.69 -3.95 -12.54
CA ILE A 62 16.74 -4.96 -12.73
C ILE A 62 18.11 -4.51 -12.18
N ASN A 63 18.40 -3.19 -12.24
CA ASN A 63 19.69 -2.65 -11.80
C ASN A 63 19.67 -2.11 -10.36
N ASN A 64 18.50 -2.10 -9.71
CA ASN A 64 18.31 -1.63 -8.33
C ASN A 64 18.85 -0.21 -8.05
N LYS A 65 18.52 0.76 -8.91
CA LYS A 65 19.08 2.12 -8.87
C LYS A 65 18.19 3.15 -8.18
N THR A 66 17.01 3.46 -8.74
CA THR A 66 16.18 4.58 -8.26
C THR A 66 15.12 4.17 -7.25
N TYR A 67 14.49 3.01 -7.43
CA TYR A 67 13.39 2.57 -6.58
C TYR A 67 13.88 1.98 -5.26
N ARG A 68 13.50 2.62 -4.16
CA ARG A 68 13.74 2.19 -2.78
C ARG A 68 12.52 1.49 -2.21
N THR A 69 12.72 0.49 -1.39
CA THR A 69 11.63 -0.18 -0.67
C THR A 69 11.29 0.62 0.60
N PRO A 70 10.01 0.77 1.00
CA PRO A 70 9.67 1.41 2.25
C PRO A 70 10.22 0.62 3.45
N PRO A 71 10.33 1.26 4.65
CA PRO A 71 10.83 0.60 5.85
C PRO A 71 10.07 -0.68 6.20
N ASN A 72 8.75 -0.66 6.04
CA ASN A 72 7.88 -1.81 6.28
C ASN A 72 6.84 -1.92 5.16
N LEU A 73 6.61 -3.14 4.67
CA LEU A 73 5.48 -3.46 3.82
C LEU A 73 4.25 -3.70 4.69
N HIS A 74 3.23 -2.88 4.45
CA HIS A 74 1.98 -2.94 5.22
C HIS A 74 0.82 -2.34 4.42
N ILE A 75 -0.40 -2.67 4.86
CA ILE A 75 -1.64 -2.00 4.47
C ILE A 75 -2.06 -1.15 5.67
N THR A 76 -2.13 0.16 5.49
CA THR A 76 -2.68 1.06 6.52
C THR A 76 -4.19 0.84 6.62
N THR A 77 -4.67 0.47 7.80
CA THR A 77 -6.09 0.25 8.07
C THR A 77 -6.74 1.53 8.61
N PHE A 78 -6.02 2.30 9.42
CA PHE A 78 -6.50 3.54 10.02
C PHE A 78 -5.34 4.48 10.35
N TYR A 79 -5.40 5.74 9.92
CA TYR A 79 -4.37 6.73 10.22
C TYR A 79 -4.78 7.58 11.44
N ILE A 80 -3.93 7.61 12.47
CA ILE A 80 -4.22 8.32 13.73
C ILE A 80 -3.61 9.73 13.69
N GLY A 81 -2.35 9.86 13.26
CA GLY A 81 -1.65 11.14 13.24
C GLY A 81 -1.63 11.79 14.63
N ASP A 82 -1.99 13.08 14.68
CA ASP A 82 -2.10 13.84 15.93
C ASP A 82 -3.54 13.87 16.50
N ASN A 83 -4.45 13.05 15.98
CA ASN A 83 -5.84 13.05 16.40
C ASN A 83 -6.02 12.37 17.77
N LYS A 84 -6.22 13.18 18.81
CA LYS A 84 -6.43 12.72 20.19
C LYS A 84 -7.71 11.91 20.38
N ASP A 85 -8.71 12.10 19.52
CA ASP A 85 -9.98 11.38 19.61
C ASP A 85 -9.98 10.09 18.76
N ALA A 86 -8.85 9.74 18.13
CA ALA A 86 -8.76 8.56 17.27
C ALA A 86 -9.08 7.25 18.01
N GLU A 87 -8.79 7.16 19.31
CA GLU A 87 -9.14 6.01 20.15
C GLU A 87 -10.66 5.83 20.29
N GLN A 88 -11.43 6.89 20.07
CA GLN A 88 -12.89 6.81 20.13
C GLN A 88 -13.51 6.26 18.85
N SER A 89 -12.75 6.22 17.76
CA SER A 89 -13.21 5.68 16.48
C SER A 89 -13.52 4.19 16.55
N GLU A 90 -14.48 3.74 15.74
CA GLU A 90 -14.77 2.32 15.59
C GLU A 90 -13.59 1.54 14.97
N TYR A 91 -12.78 2.21 14.16
CA TYR A 91 -11.57 1.60 13.57
C TYR A 91 -10.57 1.20 14.63
N TYR A 92 -10.33 2.07 15.63
CA TYR A 92 -9.40 1.78 16.73
C TYR A 92 -9.99 0.77 17.70
N LYS A 93 -11.23 0.98 18.15
CA LYS A 93 -11.90 0.11 19.14
C LYS A 93 -12.05 -1.35 18.68
N ASN A 94 -12.22 -1.57 17.39
CA ASN A 94 -12.40 -2.90 16.80
C ASN A 94 -11.10 -3.46 16.18
N PHE A 95 -9.95 -2.81 16.38
CA PHE A 95 -8.68 -3.30 15.88
C PHE A 95 -8.10 -4.35 16.83
N THR A 96 -7.97 -5.59 16.33
CA THR A 96 -7.30 -6.67 17.06
C THR A 96 -5.85 -6.76 16.62
N VAL A 97 -4.90 -6.58 17.54
CA VAL A 97 -3.45 -6.72 17.30
C VAL A 97 -3.05 -8.20 17.28
N ASN A 98 -1.99 -8.55 16.54
CA ASN A 98 -1.44 -9.90 16.37
C ASN A 98 -2.42 -10.89 15.72
N LEU A 99 -3.35 -10.38 14.90
CA LEU A 99 -4.26 -11.20 14.12
C LEU A 99 -3.59 -11.55 12.79
N ALA A 100 -3.12 -12.80 12.69
CA ALA A 100 -2.57 -13.36 11.46
C ALA A 100 -3.62 -13.38 10.35
N GLN A 101 -3.24 -12.95 9.15
CA GLN A 101 -4.12 -12.89 7.98
C GLN A 101 -3.36 -12.85 6.65
N GLU A 102 -4.00 -13.30 5.58
CA GLU A 102 -3.47 -13.19 4.22
C GLU A 102 -3.68 -11.78 3.65
N MET A 103 -2.61 -11.18 3.16
CA MET A 103 -2.63 -9.93 2.40
C MET A 103 -2.90 -10.22 0.93
N ARG A 104 -4.18 -10.19 0.54
CA ARG A 104 -4.64 -10.42 -0.83
C ARG A 104 -4.45 -9.19 -1.71
N ILE A 105 -3.51 -9.29 -2.64
CA ILE A 105 -3.21 -8.23 -3.61
C ILE A 105 -3.85 -8.60 -4.95
N TYR A 106 -4.52 -7.63 -5.58
CA TYR A 106 -5.28 -7.86 -6.82
C TYR A 106 -4.64 -7.22 -8.05
N ALA A 107 -3.92 -6.12 -7.84
CA ALA A 107 -3.27 -5.40 -8.91
C ALA A 107 -2.04 -4.65 -8.41
N VAL A 108 -1.15 -4.33 -9.33
CA VAL A 108 -0.02 -3.43 -9.13
C VAL A 108 -0.31 -2.15 -9.90
N ALA A 109 -0.42 -1.03 -9.19
CA ALA A 109 -0.49 0.30 -9.76
C ALA A 109 0.91 0.91 -9.82
N LEU A 110 1.33 1.36 -11.01
CA LEU A 110 2.67 1.83 -11.28
C LEU A 110 2.62 3.28 -11.78
N LEU A 111 3.32 4.16 -11.06
CA LEU A 111 3.60 5.52 -11.48
C LEU A 111 5.11 5.67 -11.70
N PRO A 112 5.59 5.69 -12.95
CA PRO A 112 7.01 5.73 -13.29
C PRO A 112 7.74 6.86 -12.58
N LYS A 113 8.96 6.58 -12.09
CA LYS A 113 9.84 7.49 -11.33
C LYS A 113 9.31 7.93 -9.96
N ARG A 114 8.05 7.59 -9.62
CA ARG A 114 7.31 8.17 -8.49
C ARG A 114 7.00 7.16 -7.40
N VAL A 115 5.95 6.38 -7.54
CA VAL A 115 5.55 5.39 -6.52
C VAL A 115 4.88 4.19 -7.18
N ILE A 116 5.07 3.02 -6.58
CA ILE A 116 4.41 1.79 -6.97
C ILE A 116 3.68 1.25 -5.74
N ALA A 117 2.42 0.90 -5.93
CA ALA A 117 1.56 0.40 -4.87
C ALA A 117 0.68 -0.75 -5.36
N CYS A 118 0.38 -1.67 -4.46
CA CYS A 118 -0.46 -2.83 -4.70
C CYS A 118 -1.88 -2.56 -4.21
N VAL A 119 -2.86 -2.80 -5.07
CA VAL A 119 -4.29 -2.61 -4.76
C VAL A 119 -4.81 -3.83 -4.02
N VAL A 120 -5.50 -3.60 -2.91
CA VAL A 120 -6.14 -4.66 -2.11
C VAL A 120 -7.63 -4.39 -1.96
N LYS A 121 -8.38 -5.40 -1.52
CA LYS A 121 -9.83 -5.30 -1.34
C LYS A 121 -10.18 -5.15 0.14
N ARG A 122 -10.90 -4.10 0.51
CA ARG A 122 -11.32 -3.83 1.91
C ARG A 122 -11.98 -5.04 2.56
N GLN A 123 -12.87 -5.73 1.84
CA GLN A 123 -13.73 -6.79 2.39
C GLN A 123 -13.00 -8.11 2.68
N ASP A 124 -11.73 -8.24 2.31
CA ASP A 124 -10.98 -9.48 2.53
C ASP A 124 -10.32 -9.56 3.90
N TYR A 125 -10.40 -8.48 4.70
CA TYR A 125 -9.70 -8.35 5.96
C TYR A 125 -10.64 -8.38 7.15
N ALA A 126 -10.20 -9.03 8.22
CA ALA A 126 -10.98 -9.20 9.45
C ALA A 126 -11.02 -7.92 10.31
N VAL A 127 -10.10 -6.97 10.07
CA VAL A 127 -10.08 -5.66 10.73
C VAL A 127 -10.72 -4.59 9.85
N PRO A 128 -11.41 -3.59 10.42
CA PRO A 128 -11.98 -2.51 9.65
C PRO A 128 -10.88 -1.65 9.03
N ILE A 129 -11.08 -1.24 7.78
CA ILE A 129 -10.17 -0.39 7.02
C ILE A 129 -10.90 0.89 6.62
N GLU A 130 -10.43 2.03 7.12
CA GLU A 130 -10.94 3.36 6.84
C GLU A 130 -10.63 3.79 5.40
N ASN A 131 -9.38 3.57 4.95
CA ASN A 131 -8.90 4.11 3.68
C ASN A 131 -9.81 3.70 2.51
N LYS A 132 -10.31 4.68 1.74
CA LYS A 132 -11.23 4.48 0.60
C LYS A 132 -10.67 3.49 -0.43
N PHE A 133 -9.38 3.59 -0.71
CA PHE A 133 -8.65 2.78 -1.67
C PHE A 133 -7.49 2.09 -0.96
N PRO A 134 -7.76 1.01 -0.22
CA PRO A 134 -6.71 0.36 0.53
C PRO A 134 -5.66 -0.23 -0.41
N HIS A 135 -4.41 -0.05 -0.02
CA HIS A 135 -3.27 -0.44 -0.81
C HIS A 135 -2.06 -0.69 0.09
N MET A 136 -1.07 -1.37 -0.48
CA MET A 136 0.27 -1.53 0.10
C MET A 136 1.26 -0.78 -0.79
N THR A 137 1.99 0.19 -0.24
CA THR A 137 3.10 0.81 -0.98
C THR A 137 4.29 -0.14 -1.02
N THR A 138 4.83 -0.40 -2.21
CA THR A 138 5.88 -1.41 -2.40
C THR A 138 7.22 -0.83 -2.80
N LEU A 139 7.24 0.18 -3.68
CA LEU A 139 8.47 0.83 -4.12
C LEU A 139 8.28 2.35 -4.25
N LEU A 140 9.32 3.09 -3.84
CA LEU A 140 9.38 4.54 -3.74
C LEU A 140 10.47 5.07 -4.69
N GLY A 141 10.07 5.93 -5.61
CA GLY A 141 10.95 6.78 -6.42
C GLY A 141 11.10 8.15 -5.74
N ASN A 142 10.63 9.21 -6.42
CA ASN A 142 10.63 10.58 -5.88
C ASN A 142 9.38 10.92 -5.04
N TRP A 143 8.34 10.09 -5.04
CA TRP A 143 7.17 10.24 -4.18
C TRP A 143 7.32 9.42 -2.90
N THR A 144 6.69 9.88 -1.82
CA THR A 144 6.71 9.22 -0.51
C THR A 144 5.63 8.15 -0.39
N ALA A 145 5.67 7.35 0.69
CA ALA A 145 4.63 6.36 0.96
C ALA A 145 3.25 6.98 1.24
N VAL A 146 3.18 8.23 1.72
CA VAL A 146 1.88 8.91 1.90
C VAL A 146 1.29 9.31 0.54
N ASP A 147 2.15 9.64 -0.42
CA ASP A 147 1.75 10.08 -1.77
C ASP A 147 1.13 8.95 -2.62
N SER A 148 1.23 7.68 -2.21
CA SER A 148 0.50 6.59 -2.87
C SER A 148 -1.02 6.75 -2.74
N ASN A 149 -1.52 7.44 -1.71
CA ASN A 149 -2.93 7.81 -1.63
C ASN A 149 -3.34 8.73 -2.80
N VAL A 150 -2.45 9.64 -3.21
CA VAL A 150 -2.68 10.51 -4.38
C VAL A 150 -2.75 9.66 -5.65
N LEU A 151 -1.85 8.68 -5.81
CA LEU A 151 -1.92 7.74 -6.93
C LEU A 151 -3.27 6.99 -6.96
N MET A 152 -3.67 6.39 -5.84
CA MET A 152 -4.93 5.64 -5.77
C MET A 152 -6.16 6.50 -6.07
N ALA A 153 -6.26 7.68 -5.45
CA ALA A 153 -7.37 8.59 -5.67
C ALA A 153 -7.40 9.09 -7.12
N SER A 154 -6.25 9.45 -7.68
CA SER A 154 -6.16 9.93 -9.06
C SER A 154 -6.52 8.86 -10.10
N LEU A 155 -6.39 7.57 -9.75
CA LEU A 155 -6.80 6.46 -10.61
C LEU A 155 -8.28 6.10 -10.44
N PHE A 156 -8.75 5.99 -9.19
CA PHE A 156 -9.97 5.26 -8.85
C PHE A 156 -11.06 6.09 -8.17
N ASP A 157 -10.80 7.35 -7.80
CA ASP A 157 -11.85 8.19 -7.22
C ASP A 157 -12.92 8.58 -8.24
N GLU A 158 -13.98 9.29 -7.83
CA GLU A 158 -15.15 9.60 -8.67
C GLU A 158 -14.78 10.18 -10.04
N TYR A 159 -13.70 10.96 -10.11
CA TYR A 159 -13.18 11.58 -11.33
C TYR A 159 -11.94 10.88 -11.90
N GLY A 160 -11.54 9.76 -11.32
CA GLY A 160 -10.41 8.95 -11.76
C GLY A 160 -10.73 8.21 -13.07
N PRO A 161 -9.80 8.16 -14.03
CA PRO A 161 -10.04 7.54 -15.34
C PRO A 161 -10.28 6.03 -15.26
N LEU A 162 -9.92 5.39 -14.16
CA LEU A 162 -10.10 3.95 -13.91
C LEU A 162 -11.14 3.66 -12.82
N ASN A 163 -11.98 4.64 -12.45
CA ASN A 163 -13.03 4.45 -11.44
C ASN A 163 -13.94 3.25 -11.77
N ASN A 164 -14.42 3.19 -13.02
CA ASN A 164 -15.36 2.17 -13.49
C ASN A 164 -14.79 0.75 -13.47
N ILE A 165 -13.46 0.59 -13.50
CA ILE A 165 -12.83 -0.73 -13.45
C ILE A 165 -12.41 -1.16 -12.05
N TYR A 166 -12.42 -0.27 -11.05
CA TYR A 166 -11.86 -0.57 -9.72
C TYR A 166 -12.47 -1.84 -9.10
N GLN A 167 -13.80 -1.97 -9.14
CA GLN A 167 -14.49 -3.16 -8.65
C GLN A 167 -14.17 -4.43 -9.46
N SER A 168 -13.90 -4.28 -10.76
CA SER A 168 -13.53 -5.40 -11.65
C SER A 168 -12.14 -5.95 -11.39
N LEU A 169 -11.25 -5.17 -10.72
CA LEU A 169 -9.95 -5.67 -10.28
C LEU A 169 -10.11 -6.85 -9.33
N PHE A 170 -11.20 -6.90 -8.57
CA PHE A 170 -11.49 -7.93 -7.57
C PHE A 170 -12.22 -9.17 -8.12
N GLN A 171 -12.57 -9.19 -9.42
CA GLN A 171 -13.39 -10.22 -10.03
C GLN A 171 -12.60 -11.04 -11.06
N GLN A 172 -12.60 -12.38 -11.00
CA GLN A 172 -11.93 -13.32 -11.93
C GLN A 172 -10.40 -13.16 -12.14
N SER A 173 -9.73 -14.26 -12.48
CA SER A 173 -8.27 -14.50 -12.35
C SER A 173 -7.40 -14.06 -13.54
N GLU A 174 -7.97 -13.43 -14.56
CA GLU A 174 -7.20 -13.06 -15.75
C GLU A 174 -6.29 -11.85 -15.51
N ILE A 175 -5.08 -11.93 -16.07
CA ILE A 175 -4.16 -10.80 -16.15
C ILE A 175 -4.75 -9.76 -17.11
N LYS A 176 -4.89 -8.52 -16.63
CA LYS A 176 -5.33 -7.37 -17.44
C LYS A 176 -4.41 -6.19 -17.23
N VAL A 177 -4.25 -5.38 -18.26
CA VAL A 177 -3.41 -4.18 -18.26
C VAL A 177 -4.28 -2.98 -18.58
N TYR A 178 -4.09 -1.92 -17.80
CA TYR A 178 -4.71 -0.61 -18.02
C TYR A 178 -3.62 0.44 -18.05
N SER A 179 -3.75 1.42 -18.95
CA SER A 179 -2.90 2.61 -19.00
C SER A 179 -3.78 3.85 -19.09
N THR A 180 -3.30 4.94 -18.50
CA THR A 180 -4.00 6.23 -18.48
C THR A 180 -3.03 7.35 -18.18
N LEU A 181 -3.50 8.59 -18.27
CA LEU A 181 -2.84 9.77 -17.72
C LEU A 181 -3.56 10.20 -16.44
N ILE A 182 -2.80 10.61 -15.42
CA ILE A 182 -3.31 11.19 -14.18
C ILE A 182 -2.63 12.52 -13.87
N ASN A 183 -3.25 13.31 -12.99
CA ASN A 183 -2.62 14.49 -12.39
C ASN A 183 -2.33 14.20 -10.92
N GLY A 184 -1.26 14.77 -10.36
CA GLY A 184 -0.95 14.56 -8.94
C GLY A 184 0.22 15.42 -8.47
N LYS A 185 0.14 15.93 -7.25
CA LYS A 185 1.18 16.78 -6.62
C LYS A 185 1.65 17.96 -7.48
N GLY A 186 0.73 18.60 -8.22
CA GLY A 186 1.05 19.72 -9.12
C GLY A 186 1.64 19.32 -10.47
N GLU A 187 1.96 18.04 -10.68
CA GLU A 187 2.34 17.50 -11.97
C GLU A 187 1.09 17.10 -12.78
N LYS A 188 1.15 17.27 -14.11
CA LYS A 188 0.05 16.96 -15.03
C LYS A 188 0.42 15.88 -16.03
N ASN A 189 -0.58 15.14 -16.52
CA ASN A 189 -0.44 14.15 -17.58
C ASN A 189 0.64 13.08 -17.28
N LEU A 190 0.67 12.59 -16.06
CA LEU A 190 1.57 11.53 -15.65
C LEU A 190 1.08 10.19 -16.20
N PRO A 191 1.90 9.43 -16.95
CA PRO A 191 1.53 8.09 -17.39
C PRO A 191 1.44 7.17 -16.19
N ALA A 192 0.30 6.52 -16.03
CA ALA A 192 0.04 5.58 -14.96
C ALA A 192 -0.47 4.25 -15.53
N TYR A 193 -0.09 3.16 -14.88
CA TYR A 193 -0.43 1.81 -15.32
C TYR A 193 -1.03 1.02 -14.16
N VAL A 194 -1.95 0.11 -14.47
CA VAL A 194 -2.46 -0.87 -13.52
C VAL A 194 -2.37 -2.24 -14.17
N VAL A 195 -1.63 -3.14 -13.53
CA VAL A 195 -1.53 -4.54 -13.94
C VAL A 195 -2.31 -5.38 -12.94
N LYS A 196 -3.43 -5.93 -13.36
CA LYS A 196 -4.18 -6.90 -12.56
C LYS A 196 -3.39 -8.20 -12.51
N MET A 197 -2.95 -8.56 -11.31
CA MET A 197 -2.10 -9.71 -11.04
C MET A 197 -2.35 -10.12 -9.59
N PRO A 198 -3.17 -11.15 -9.34
CA PRO A 198 -3.43 -11.64 -8.00
C PRO A 198 -2.16 -12.19 -7.34
N LEU A 199 -1.87 -11.76 -6.12
CA LEU A 199 -0.73 -12.20 -5.30
C LEU A 199 -1.16 -12.40 -3.86
N LEU A 200 -0.39 -13.18 -3.12
CA LEU A 200 -0.60 -13.44 -1.70
C LEU A 200 0.69 -13.16 -0.93
N LEU A 201 0.52 -12.57 0.24
CA LEU A 201 1.55 -12.39 1.26
C LEU A 201 0.95 -12.74 2.61
N GLU A 202 1.75 -13.30 3.51
CA GLU A 202 1.35 -13.45 4.90
C GLU A 202 1.58 -12.15 5.66
N GLY A 203 0.69 -11.83 6.60
CA GLY A 203 0.85 -10.70 7.48
C GLY A 203 0.08 -10.83 8.78
N GLU A 204 0.24 -9.82 9.62
CA GLU A 204 -0.43 -9.71 10.90
C GLU A 204 -0.74 -8.26 11.24
N THR A 205 -1.77 -8.03 12.03
CA THR A 205 -2.12 -6.69 12.49
C THR A 205 -1.17 -6.20 13.55
N GLN A 206 -0.62 -5.00 13.37
CA GLN A 206 0.27 -4.37 14.33
C GLN A 206 0.01 -2.86 14.43
N TYR A 207 0.59 -2.25 15.44
CA TYR A 207 0.67 -0.80 15.57
C TYR A 207 1.83 -0.25 14.74
N GLY A 208 1.55 0.76 13.92
CA GLY A 208 2.56 1.54 13.22
C GLY A 208 3.17 2.59 14.15
N LEU A 209 4.46 2.43 14.42
CA LEU A 209 5.25 3.35 15.24
C LEU A 209 6.12 4.24 14.33
N GLN A 210 6.52 5.42 14.84
CA GLN A 210 7.50 6.29 14.19
C GLN A 210 8.90 5.67 14.19
#